data_AF-A0A2V1KA06-F1
#
_entry.id   AF-A0A2V1KA06-F1
#
_cell.length_a   1.000
_cell.length_b   1.000
_cell.length_c   1.000
_cell.angle_alpha   90.00
_cell.angle_beta   90.00
_cell.angle_gamma   90.00
#
_symmetry.space_group_name_H-M   'P 1'
#
loop_
_entity.id
_entity.type
_entity.pdbx_description
1 polymer ?
#
loop_
_entity_poly.entity_id
_entity_poly.type
_entity_poly.pdbx_seq_one_letter_code
_entity_poly.pdbx_strand_id
1 'polypeptide(L)'
;MPSINLVQQISLAGTVPADRQLDHLRRIGTGLFVGSVVGTILAVLLGDLDLAGGKFWVVLILMVIVALVCLLPWAMNYPETRSIPVVARTLGTDESPEQRYVQRGGAQQGLLVPVVVRPLDGGANFRSIILLRDVDPAEPKDPAVGTLLALQQNEEGMGELSNVDEVSPVQQKAIDQLYKHPKQLSNDAPILPMRRGTMERHPWWAALQWWGSVLGGGLASVALVLLLAG
;
A
#
# COMPACT_ATOMS: atom_id res chain seq x y z
N MET A 1 -17.77 -19.22 22.75
CA MET A 1 -16.42 -19.35 22.17
C MET A 1 -15.99 -17.95 21.75
N PRO A 2 -14.75 -17.49 22.02
CA PRO A 2 -14.29 -16.19 21.54
C PRO A 2 -14.35 -16.18 20.00
N SER A 3 -14.91 -15.13 19.40
CA SER A 3 -15.03 -14.99 17.95
C SER A 3 -13.64 -15.00 17.31
N ILE A 4 -13.43 -15.83 16.29
CA ILE A 4 -12.15 -15.89 15.58
C ILE A 4 -12.18 -14.76 14.55
N ASN A 5 -11.77 -13.56 14.97
CA ASN A 5 -11.58 -12.43 14.06
C ASN A 5 -10.32 -12.68 13.21
N LEU A 6 -10.44 -13.52 12.18
CA LEU A 6 -9.32 -14.05 11.42
C LEU A 6 -8.63 -12.96 10.59
N VAL A 7 -9.39 -12.03 10.01
CA VAL A 7 -8.81 -10.88 9.29
C VAL A 7 -8.12 -9.95 10.27
N GLN A 8 -8.71 -9.69 11.42
CA GLN A 8 -8.03 -8.88 12.44
C GLN A 8 -6.74 -9.55 12.93
N GLN A 9 -6.75 -10.87 13.16
CA GLN A 9 -5.57 -11.62 13.56
C GLN A 9 -4.48 -11.57 12.49
N ILE A 10 -4.81 -11.82 11.22
CA ILE A 10 -3.82 -11.78 10.13
C ILE A 10 -3.29 -10.35 9.93
N SER A 11 -4.17 -9.35 10.01
CA SER A 11 -3.78 -7.94 9.91
C SER A 11 -2.87 -7.51 11.07
N LEU A 12 -3.04 -8.06 12.28
CA LEU A 12 -2.23 -7.75 13.45
C LEU A 12 -0.96 -8.61 13.57
N ALA A 13 -0.95 -9.84 13.03
CA ALA A 13 0.07 -10.86 13.26
C ALA A 13 1.46 -10.54 12.69
N GLY A 14 1.63 -9.46 11.95
CA GLY A 14 2.95 -8.99 11.58
C GLY A 14 2.89 -7.91 10.53
N THR A 15 2.74 -6.66 10.96
CA THR A 15 2.92 -5.53 10.05
C THR A 15 4.38 -5.09 10.09
N VAL A 16 5.12 -5.39 9.04
CA VAL A 16 6.50 -4.91 8.88
C VAL A 16 6.43 -3.46 8.37
N PRO A 17 7.27 -2.54 8.88
CA PRO A 17 7.31 -1.18 8.34
C PRO A 17 7.65 -1.16 6.85
N ALA A 18 7.11 -0.17 6.15
CA ALA A 18 7.57 0.17 4.80
C ALA A 18 8.92 0.88 4.89
N ASP A 19 9.99 0.11 4.78
CA ASP A 19 11.39 0.49 5.00
C ASP A 19 12.27 0.31 3.75
N ARG A 20 11.68 0.04 2.58
CA ARG A 20 12.46 0.04 1.34
C ARG A 20 12.94 1.46 1.06
N GLN A 21 14.08 1.58 0.37
CA GLN A 21 14.63 2.89 -0.03
C GLN A 21 13.58 3.76 -0.74
N LEU A 22 12.79 3.17 -1.64
CA LEU A 22 11.72 3.86 -2.35
C LEU A 22 10.59 4.33 -1.43
N ASP A 23 10.31 3.62 -0.33
CA ASP A 23 9.30 4.02 0.66
C ASP A 23 9.73 5.28 1.40
N HIS A 24 11.00 5.35 1.78
CA HIS A 24 11.58 6.55 2.36
C HIS A 24 11.51 7.74 1.40
N LEU A 25 11.89 7.54 0.14
CA LEU A 25 11.84 8.59 -0.88
C LEU A 25 10.42 9.08 -1.14
N ARG A 26 9.45 8.17 -1.25
CA ARG A 26 8.02 8.54 -1.41
C ARG A 26 7.52 9.32 -0.20
N ARG A 27 7.84 8.89 1.02
CA ARG A 27 7.44 9.57 2.25
C ARG A 27 8.03 10.96 2.36
N ILE A 28 9.34 11.10 2.13
CA ILE A 28 10.06 12.38 2.15
C ILE A 28 9.54 13.29 1.04
N GLY A 29 9.41 12.77 -0.18
CA GLY A 29 8.93 13.53 -1.34
C GLY A 29 7.51 14.06 -1.13
N THR A 30 6.59 13.24 -0.65
CA THR A 30 5.23 13.69 -0.34
C THR A 30 5.21 14.66 0.84
N GLY A 31 6.03 14.45 1.87
CA GLY A 31 6.14 15.42 2.97
C GLY A 31 6.69 16.78 2.49
N LEU A 32 7.74 16.79 1.68
CA LEU A 32 8.28 18.00 1.05
C LEU A 32 7.24 18.70 0.16
N PHE A 33 6.45 17.95 -0.61
CA PHE A 33 5.37 18.49 -1.43
C PHE A 33 4.28 19.18 -0.58
N VAL A 34 3.80 18.50 0.47
CA VAL A 34 2.79 19.09 1.37
C VAL A 34 3.36 20.33 2.06
N GLY A 35 4.60 20.22 2.56
CA GLY A 35 5.33 21.31 3.17
C GLY A 35 5.45 22.51 2.25
N SER A 36 5.90 22.30 1.01
CA SER A 36 6.13 23.38 0.05
C SER A 36 4.85 24.12 -0.33
N VAL A 37 3.74 23.39 -0.53
CA VAL A 37 2.42 23.99 -0.77
C VAL A 37 2.00 24.88 0.40
N VAL A 38 2.07 24.37 1.63
CA VAL A 38 1.71 25.14 2.83
C VAL A 38 2.64 26.34 3.01
N GLY A 39 3.95 26.15 2.83
CA GLY A 39 4.95 27.20 2.95
C GLY A 39 4.75 28.33 1.94
N THR A 40 4.46 28.01 0.68
CA THR A 40 4.15 29.01 -0.35
C THR A 40 2.88 29.78 -0.03
N ILE A 41 1.82 29.11 0.44
CA ILE A 41 0.60 29.79 0.89
C ILE A 41 0.92 30.77 2.03
N LEU A 42 1.69 30.34 3.03
CA LEU A 42 2.08 31.20 4.15
C LEU A 42 2.93 32.38 3.69
N ALA A 43 3.88 32.17 2.79
CA ALA A 43 4.72 33.24 2.26
C ALA A 43 3.91 34.28 1.49
N VAL A 44 2.94 33.84 0.67
CA VAL A 44 2.07 34.75 -0.09
C VAL A 44 1.09 35.50 0.81
N LEU A 45 0.56 34.88 1.86
CA LEU A 45 -0.40 35.51 2.76
C LEU A 45 0.23 36.43 3.80
N LEU A 46 1.45 36.11 4.25
CA LEU A 46 2.10 36.81 5.36
C LEU A 46 3.29 37.66 4.92
N GLY A 47 3.83 37.44 3.72
CA GLY A 47 4.94 38.20 3.16
C GLY A 47 4.46 39.48 2.49
N ASP A 48 5.20 40.57 2.70
CA ASP A 48 5.03 41.80 1.92
C ASP A 48 5.75 41.62 0.58
N LEU A 49 5.10 40.94 -0.36
CA LEU A 49 5.70 40.49 -1.61
C LEU A 49 5.39 41.42 -2.79
N ASP A 50 6.43 41.84 -3.50
CA ASP A 50 6.32 42.44 -4.83
C ASP A 50 6.17 41.36 -5.91
N LEU A 51 4.92 41.00 -6.18
CA LEU A 51 4.55 40.06 -7.24
C LEU A 51 4.29 40.76 -8.59
N ALA A 52 4.66 42.04 -8.74
CA ALA A 52 4.48 42.75 -9.99
C ALA A 52 5.43 42.27 -11.10
N GLY A 53 5.02 42.48 -12.35
CA GLY A 53 5.79 42.09 -13.53
C GLY A 53 5.95 40.58 -13.70
N GLY A 54 7.11 40.14 -14.20
CA GLY A 54 7.40 38.73 -14.48
C GLY A 54 7.72 37.87 -13.25
N LYS A 55 7.90 38.48 -12.06
CA LYS A 55 8.31 37.78 -10.83
C LYS A 55 7.29 36.73 -10.39
N PHE A 56 6.00 37.03 -10.51
CA PHE A 56 4.94 36.06 -10.26
C PHE A 56 5.11 34.78 -11.08
N TRP A 57 5.37 34.92 -12.39
CA TRP A 57 5.55 33.78 -13.28
C TRP A 57 6.81 32.99 -12.95
N VAL A 58 7.89 33.66 -12.57
CA VAL A 58 9.13 33.00 -12.14
C VAL A 58 8.88 32.15 -10.89
N VAL A 59 8.24 32.73 -9.86
CA VAL A 59 7.92 32.01 -8.62
C VAL A 59 6.98 30.83 -8.90
N LEU A 60 5.93 31.05 -9.70
CA LEU A 60 4.97 30.01 -10.05
C LEU A 60 5.65 28.82 -10.76
N ILE A 61 6.45 29.10 -11.80
CA ILE A 61 7.15 28.05 -12.57
C ILE A 61 8.11 27.28 -11.66
N LEU A 62 8.89 27.97 -10.83
CA LEU A 62 9.81 27.33 -9.88
C LEU A 62 9.06 26.43 -8.89
N MET A 63 7.94 26.91 -8.33
CA MET A 63 7.14 26.11 -7.40
C MET A 63 6.52 24.89 -8.07
N VAL A 64 6.10 24.98 -9.33
CA VAL A 64 5.64 23.83 -10.12
C VAL A 64 6.78 22.83 -10.35
N ILE A 65 7.99 23.30 -10.68
CA ILE A 65 9.17 22.42 -10.83
C ILE A 65 9.48 21.71 -9.51
N VAL A 66 9.49 22.43 -8.39
CA VAL A 66 9.72 21.84 -7.05
C VAL A 66 8.65 20.80 -6.72
N ALA A 67 7.38 21.10 -7.01
CA ALA A 67 6.27 20.17 -6.81
C ALA A 67 6.44 18.88 -7.62
N LEU A 68 6.80 18.99 -8.91
CA LEU A 68 7.05 17.83 -9.77
C LEU A 68 8.22 16.99 -9.27
N VAL A 69 9.32 17.62 -8.85
CA VAL A 69 10.50 16.94 -8.30
C VAL A 69 10.14 16.15 -7.04
N CYS A 70 9.32 16.72 -6.15
CA CYS A 70 8.86 16.05 -4.94
C CYS A 70 8.01 14.80 -5.22
N LEU A 71 7.35 14.75 -6.38
CA LEU A 71 6.51 13.63 -6.80
C LEU A 71 7.25 12.57 -7.64
N LEU A 72 8.49 12.82 -8.07
CA LEU A 72 9.30 11.85 -8.84
C LEU A 72 9.37 10.44 -8.23
N PRO A 73 9.49 10.25 -6.90
CA PRO A 73 9.52 8.91 -6.31
C PRO A 73 8.25 8.08 -6.56
N TRP A 74 7.13 8.70 -6.90
CA TRP A 74 5.90 8.00 -7.27
C TRP A 74 5.89 7.48 -8.69
N ALA A 75 6.68 8.06 -9.59
CA ALA A 75 6.88 7.56 -10.94
C ALA A 75 7.86 6.38 -11.01
N MET A 76 8.63 6.14 -9.95
CA MET A 76 9.57 5.03 -9.87
C MET A 76 8.88 3.73 -9.44
N ASN A 77 9.22 2.62 -10.09
CA ASN A 77 8.79 1.29 -9.68
C ASN A 77 9.74 0.70 -8.63
N TYR A 78 9.22 -0.23 -7.81
CA TYR A 78 10.10 -1.05 -6.99
C TYR A 78 10.98 -1.91 -7.90
N PRO A 79 12.22 -2.21 -7.50
CA PRO A 79 13.01 -3.23 -8.19
C PRO A 79 12.23 -4.54 -8.20
N GLU A 80 12.27 -5.26 -9.32
CA GLU A 80 11.61 -6.56 -9.44
C GLU A 80 12.15 -7.52 -8.39
N THR A 81 11.29 -7.89 -7.44
CA THR A 81 11.55 -8.99 -6.52
C THR A 81 11.17 -10.30 -7.16
N ARG A 82 11.77 -11.40 -6.68
CA ARG A 82 11.38 -12.74 -7.11
C ARG A 82 9.93 -13.00 -6.71
N SER A 83 9.01 -12.82 -7.65
CA SER A 83 7.60 -13.15 -7.48
C SER A 83 7.42 -14.66 -7.51
N ILE A 84 6.67 -15.21 -6.55
CA ILE A 84 6.42 -16.64 -6.46
C ILE A 84 4.96 -16.91 -6.85
N PRO A 85 4.69 -17.72 -7.89
CA PRO A 85 3.32 -18.09 -8.22
C PRO A 85 2.76 -18.95 -7.08
N VAL A 86 1.54 -18.62 -6.66
CA VAL A 86 0.87 -19.28 -5.55
C VAL A 86 -0.55 -19.68 -5.93
N VAL A 87 -1.11 -20.64 -5.20
CA VAL A 87 -2.54 -20.94 -5.20
C VAL A 87 -3.09 -20.64 -3.82
N ALA A 88 -4.12 -19.81 -3.75
CA ALA A 88 -4.78 -19.43 -2.52
C ALA A 88 -6.16 -20.10 -2.42
N ARG A 89 -6.57 -20.45 -1.21
CA ARG A 89 -7.90 -20.94 -0.89
C ARG A 89 -8.57 -20.02 0.11
N THR A 90 -9.78 -19.58 -0.18
CA THR A 90 -10.58 -18.75 0.74
C THR A 90 -10.92 -19.52 2.02
N LEU A 91 -10.81 -18.82 3.15
CA LEU A 91 -11.19 -19.31 4.47
C LEU A 91 -12.52 -18.70 4.90
N GLY A 92 -13.28 -19.46 5.69
CA GLY A 92 -14.40 -18.90 6.44
C GLY A 92 -13.91 -18.04 7.61
N THR A 93 -14.65 -16.99 7.92
CA THR A 93 -14.44 -16.13 9.10
C THR A 93 -15.78 -15.83 9.76
N ASP A 94 -15.76 -15.54 11.06
CA ASP A 94 -16.93 -15.10 11.83
C ASP A 94 -17.22 -13.59 11.61
N GLU A 95 -16.28 -12.87 10.99
CA GLU A 95 -16.39 -11.43 10.68
C GLU A 95 -17.35 -11.20 9.51
N SER A 96 -18.37 -10.37 9.73
CA SER A 96 -19.32 -10.01 8.67
C SER A 96 -18.61 -9.33 7.47
N PRO A 97 -19.08 -9.53 6.23
CA PRO A 97 -18.52 -8.87 5.05
C PRO A 97 -18.49 -7.34 5.18
N GLU A 98 -19.50 -6.75 5.81
CA GLU A 98 -19.61 -5.31 6.06
C GLU A 98 -18.46 -4.77 6.93
N GLN A 99 -18.05 -5.52 7.96
CA GLN A 99 -16.93 -5.14 8.83
C GLN A 99 -15.58 -5.23 8.12
N ARG A 100 -15.46 -6.08 7.09
CA ARG A 100 -14.23 -6.32 6.33
C ARG A 100 -14.13 -5.51 5.05
N TYR A 101 -15.18 -4.77 4.71
CA TYR A 101 -15.18 -3.93 3.52
C TYR A 101 -14.41 -2.64 3.77
N VAL A 102 -13.39 -2.40 2.95
CA VAL A 102 -12.55 -1.21 3.05
C VAL A 102 -13.07 -0.17 2.06
N GLN A 103 -13.60 0.95 2.56
CA GLN A 103 -14.10 2.08 1.77
C GLN A 103 -13.04 3.19 1.56
N ARG A 104 -11.75 2.86 1.46
CA ARG A 104 -10.68 3.87 1.40
C ARG A 104 -10.53 4.59 0.05
N GLY A 105 -11.42 4.35 -0.89
CA GLY A 105 -11.44 4.99 -2.21
C GLY A 105 -10.33 4.49 -3.16
N GLY A 106 -10.60 4.57 -4.46
CA GLY A 106 -9.64 4.19 -5.52
C GLY A 106 -9.25 2.70 -5.48
N ALA A 107 -7.98 2.40 -5.74
CA ALA A 107 -7.46 1.03 -5.88
C ALA A 107 -7.39 0.22 -4.56
N GLN A 108 -7.72 0.83 -3.41
CA GLN A 108 -7.74 0.20 -2.09
C GLN A 108 -9.17 -0.07 -1.57
N GLN A 109 -10.17 0.08 -2.44
CA GLN A 109 -11.54 -0.32 -2.13
C GLN A 109 -11.73 -1.82 -2.40
N GLY A 110 -12.38 -2.52 -1.48
CA GLY A 110 -12.71 -3.92 -1.67
C GLY A 110 -12.99 -4.67 -0.36
N LEU A 111 -13.29 -5.96 -0.51
CA LEU A 111 -13.56 -6.86 0.60
C LEU A 111 -12.28 -7.59 1.01
N LEU A 112 -11.90 -7.50 2.30
CA LEU A 112 -10.79 -8.27 2.84
C LEU A 112 -11.21 -9.72 3.06
N VAL A 113 -10.59 -10.66 2.36
CA VAL A 113 -10.89 -12.09 2.47
C VAL A 113 -9.66 -12.85 2.97
N PRO A 114 -9.79 -13.61 4.07
CA PRO A 114 -8.70 -14.44 4.55
C PRO A 114 -8.50 -15.65 3.64
N VAL A 115 -7.23 -15.99 3.39
CA VAL A 115 -6.84 -17.09 2.52
C VAL A 115 -5.72 -17.92 3.13
N VAL A 116 -5.69 -19.22 2.81
CA VAL A 116 -4.49 -20.05 2.94
C VAL A 116 -3.82 -20.14 1.59
N VAL A 117 -2.51 -20.00 1.56
CA VAL A 117 -1.70 -19.91 0.36
C VAL A 117 -0.73 -21.09 0.31
N ARG A 118 -0.58 -21.66 -0.88
CA ARG A 118 0.44 -22.66 -1.22
C ARG A 118 1.40 -22.07 -2.27
N PRO A 119 2.66 -21.81 -1.90
CA PRO A 119 3.73 -21.54 -2.85
C PRO A 119 3.99 -22.70 -3.79
N LEU A 120 4.26 -22.40 -5.07
CA LEU A 120 4.56 -23.42 -6.08
C LEU A 120 6.07 -23.64 -6.28
N ASP A 121 6.91 -22.94 -5.54
CA ASP A 121 8.36 -23.12 -5.48
C ASP A 121 8.80 -24.14 -4.40
N GLY A 122 7.85 -24.73 -3.68
CA GLY A 122 8.12 -25.68 -2.59
C GLY A 122 8.19 -25.04 -1.21
N GLY A 123 7.93 -23.72 -1.09
CA GLY A 123 7.81 -23.03 0.19
C GLY A 123 6.69 -23.57 1.09
N ALA A 124 6.77 -23.22 2.38
CA ALA A 124 5.75 -23.60 3.35
C ALA A 124 4.42 -22.88 3.07
N ASN A 125 3.30 -23.58 3.33
CA ASN A 125 1.98 -22.95 3.27
C ASN A 125 1.89 -21.83 4.32
N PHE A 126 1.10 -20.81 4.03
CA PHE A 126 0.87 -19.70 4.95
C PHE A 126 -0.55 -19.14 4.88
N ARG A 127 -0.93 -18.32 5.86
CA ARG A 127 -2.17 -17.54 5.84
C ARG A 127 -1.89 -16.08 5.50
N SER A 128 -2.78 -15.50 4.71
CA SER A 128 -2.76 -14.08 4.36
C SER A 128 -4.17 -13.54 4.13
N ILE A 129 -4.30 -12.26 3.80
CA ILE A 129 -5.53 -11.60 3.37
C ILE A 129 -5.35 -11.10 1.94
N ILE A 130 -6.40 -11.27 1.14
CA ILE A 130 -6.52 -10.63 -0.17
C ILE A 130 -7.57 -9.52 -0.12
N LEU A 131 -7.40 -8.53 -0.99
CA LEU A 131 -8.42 -7.53 -1.24
C LEU A 131 -9.17 -7.91 -2.52
N LEU A 132 -10.40 -8.39 -2.39
CA LEU A 132 -11.28 -8.61 -3.52
C LEU A 132 -11.85 -7.28 -3.99
N ARG A 133 -11.49 -6.91 -5.23
CA ARG A 133 -11.99 -5.73 -5.92
C ARG A 133 -13.33 -6.05 -6.59
N ASP A 134 -14.04 -5.00 -7.00
CA ASP A 134 -15.30 -5.08 -7.74
C ASP A 134 -16.45 -5.76 -6.98
N VAL A 135 -16.37 -5.76 -5.65
CA VAL A 135 -17.46 -6.17 -4.77
C VAL A 135 -18.41 -4.99 -4.57
N ASP A 136 -19.71 -5.23 -4.77
CA ASP A 136 -20.76 -4.24 -4.58
C ASP A 136 -20.67 -3.65 -3.15
N PRO A 137 -20.44 -2.33 -3.00
CA PRO A 137 -20.36 -1.70 -1.68
C PRO A 137 -21.70 -1.73 -0.92
N ALA A 138 -22.84 -1.82 -1.62
CA ALA A 138 -24.16 -1.82 -0.99
C ALA A 138 -24.50 -3.18 -0.37
N GLU A 139 -23.95 -4.27 -0.92
CA GLU A 139 -24.19 -5.64 -0.44
C GLU A 139 -22.91 -6.48 -0.62
N PRO A 140 -21.86 -6.25 0.21
CA PRO A 140 -20.62 -6.99 0.07
C PRO A 140 -20.82 -8.47 0.38
N LYS A 141 -20.42 -9.35 -0.55
CA LYS A 141 -20.56 -10.80 -0.44
C LYS A 141 -19.20 -11.48 -0.42
N ASP A 142 -19.03 -12.41 0.50
CA ASP A 142 -17.86 -13.28 0.50
C ASP A 142 -17.87 -14.21 -0.72
N PRO A 143 -16.68 -14.54 -1.27
CA PRO A 143 -16.56 -15.68 -2.14
C PRO A 143 -16.91 -16.95 -1.37
N ALA A 144 -17.32 -18.00 -2.10
CA ALA A 144 -17.56 -19.30 -1.47
C ALA A 144 -16.33 -19.77 -0.69
N VAL A 145 -16.52 -20.33 0.50
CA VAL A 145 -15.43 -20.89 1.29
C VAL A 145 -14.83 -22.07 0.53
N GLY A 146 -13.51 -22.09 0.39
CA GLY A 146 -12.82 -23.11 -0.40
C GLY A 146 -12.59 -22.74 -1.86
N THR A 147 -13.03 -21.57 -2.32
CA THR A 147 -12.68 -21.05 -3.65
C THR A 147 -11.16 -20.99 -3.82
N LEU A 148 -10.67 -21.57 -4.91
CA LEU A 148 -9.26 -21.57 -5.28
C LEU A 148 -8.98 -20.40 -6.23
N LEU A 149 -7.93 -19.64 -5.92
CA LEU A 149 -7.51 -18.45 -6.64
C LEU A 149 -6.04 -18.60 -7.05
N ALA A 150 -5.73 -18.28 -8.30
CA ALA A 150 -4.35 -18.14 -8.76
C ALA A 150 -3.87 -16.73 -8.41
N LEU A 151 -2.81 -16.63 -7.62
CA LEU A 151 -2.22 -15.35 -7.20
C LEU A 151 -0.71 -15.42 -7.32
N GLN A 152 -0.05 -14.29 -7.09
CA GLN A 152 1.41 -14.21 -6.95
C GLN A 152 1.77 -13.62 -5.61
N GLN A 153 2.73 -14.23 -4.93
CA GLN A 153 3.40 -13.64 -3.78
C GLN A 153 4.44 -12.64 -4.29
N ASN A 154 4.34 -11.39 -3.84
CA ASN A 154 5.19 -10.31 -4.34
C ASN A 154 6.65 -10.48 -3.93
N GLU A 155 6.89 -10.99 -2.72
CA GLU A 155 8.21 -11.15 -2.13
C GLU A 155 8.25 -12.41 -1.26
N GLU A 156 9.32 -13.20 -1.39
CA GLU A 156 9.56 -14.39 -0.58
C GLU A 156 9.54 -14.05 0.92
N GLY A 157 8.81 -14.84 1.71
CA GLY A 157 8.66 -14.62 3.16
C GLY A 157 7.62 -13.55 3.55
N MET A 158 6.99 -12.86 2.59
CA MET A 158 5.94 -11.87 2.86
C MET A 158 4.55 -12.40 2.47
N GLY A 159 3.53 -12.04 3.26
CA GLY A 159 2.15 -12.39 3.01
C GLY A 159 1.48 -11.57 1.89
N GLU A 160 2.16 -10.62 1.28
CA GLU A 160 1.58 -9.77 0.23
C GLU A 160 1.32 -10.56 -1.06
N LEU A 161 0.06 -10.55 -1.49
CA LEU A 161 -0.40 -11.21 -2.69
C LEU A 161 -0.92 -10.19 -3.70
N SER A 162 -0.59 -10.40 -4.97
CA SER A 162 -1.18 -9.67 -6.09
C SER A 162 -1.93 -10.63 -7.02
N ASN A 163 -2.84 -10.07 -7.80
CA ASN A 163 -3.45 -10.81 -8.89
C ASN A 163 -2.41 -11.14 -9.97
N VAL A 164 -2.69 -12.17 -10.76
CA VAL A 164 -1.91 -12.51 -11.96
C VAL A 164 -2.72 -12.16 -13.21
N ASP A 165 -2.07 -11.67 -14.25
CA ASP A 165 -2.74 -11.35 -15.51
C ASP A 165 -3.15 -12.64 -16.26
N GLU A 166 -2.30 -13.67 -16.20
CA GLU A 166 -2.56 -14.99 -16.79
C GLU A 166 -2.25 -16.11 -15.80
N VAL A 167 -3.13 -17.11 -15.72
CA VAL A 167 -2.94 -18.28 -14.87
C VAL A 167 -1.94 -19.23 -15.54
N SER A 168 -0.80 -19.46 -14.90
CA SER A 168 0.23 -20.35 -15.46
C SER A 168 -0.24 -21.82 -15.48
N PRO A 169 0.28 -22.66 -16.40
CA PRO A 169 -0.04 -24.09 -16.42
C PRO A 169 0.31 -24.83 -15.12
N VAL A 170 1.31 -24.33 -14.39
CA VAL A 170 1.71 -24.90 -13.09
C VAL A 170 0.67 -24.57 -12.02
N GLN A 171 0.16 -23.33 -12.00
CA GLN A 171 -0.96 -22.94 -11.13
C GLN A 171 -2.22 -23.71 -11.45
N GLN A 172 -2.57 -23.87 -12.73
CA GLN A 172 -3.75 -24.64 -13.12
C GLN A 172 -3.67 -26.10 -12.64
N LYS A 173 -2.53 -26.76 -12.84
CA LYS A 173 -2.30 -28.12 -12.33
C LYS A 173 -2.45 -28.20 -10.81
N ALA A 174 -1.92 -27.21 -10.09
CA ALA A 174 -2.03 -27.16 -8.63
C ALA A 174 -3.47 -26.94 -8.17
N ILE A 175 -4.24 -26.09 -8.87
CA ILE A 175 -5.68 -25.89 -8.64
C ILE A 175 -6.43 -27.21 -8.84
N ASP A 176 -6.21 -27.90 -9.96
CA ASP A 176 -6.87 -29.17 -10.27
C ASP A 176 -6.56 -30.26 -9.23
N GLN A 177 -5.32 -30.29 -8.71
CA GLN A 177 -4.91 -31.20 -7.65
C GLN A 177 -5.57 -30.86 -6.31
N LEU A 178 -5.60 -29.58 -5.94
CA LEU A 178 -6.22 -29.12 -4.70
C LEU A 178 -7.75 -29.28 -4.72
N TYR A 179 -8.37 -29.22 -5.91
CA TYR A 179 -9.78 -29.53 -6.08
C TYR A 179 -10.09 -31.00 -5.74
N LYS A 180 -9.21 -31.93 -6.15
CA LYS A 180 -9.33 -33.36 -5.82
C LYS A 180 -8.96 -33.68 -4.38
N HIS A 181 -7.99 -32.96 -3.82
CA HIS A 181 -7.44 -33.22 -2.49
C HIS A 181 -7.37 -31.94 -1.64
N PRO A 182 -8.52 -31.37 -1.22
CA PRO A 182 -8.55 -30.09 -0.53
C PRO A 182 -7.80 -30.12 0.81
N LYS A 183 -7.73 -31.28 1.48
CA LYS A 183 -7.03 -31.43 2.78
C LYS A 183 -5.50 -31.25 2.69
N GLN A 184 -4.91 -31.20 1.49
CA GLN A 184 -3.47 -30.93 1.33
C GLN A 184 -3.08 -29.51 1.76
N LEU A 185 -4.05 -28.59 1.77
CA LEU A 185 -3.86 -27.24 2.26
C LEU A 185 -4.48 -27.15 3.66
N SER A 186 -3.64 -27.14 4.70
CA SER A 186 -4.09 -27.02 6.09
C SER A 186 -4.54 -25.60 6.41
N ASN A 187 -5.62 -25.46 7.18
CA ASN A 187 -6.09 -24.15 7.65
C ASN A 187 -5.17 -23.52 8.71
N ASP A 188 -4.35 -24.33 9.39
CA ASP A 188 -3.53 -23.91 10.53
C ASP A 188 -2.13 -23.44 10.13
N ALA A 189 -1.94 -23.03 8.88
CA ALA A 189 -0.66 -22.54 8.39
C ALA A 189 -0.21 -21.27 9.16
N PRO A 190 1.10 -21.03 9.31
CA PRO A 190 1.59 -19.80 9.93
C PRO A 190 1.14 -18.56 9.16
N ILE A 191 0.95 -17.44 9.85
CA ILE A 191 0.66 -16.16 9.21
C ILE A 191 1.99 -15.53 8.81
N LEU A 192 2.10 -15.11 7.54
CA LEU A 192 3.27 -14.34 7.09
C LEU A 192 3.02 -12.83 7.25
N PRO A 193 4.08 -12.06 7.54
CA PRO A 193 3.96 -10.63 7.72
C PRO A 193 3.62 -9.90 6.41
N MET A 194 2.91 -8.78 6.51
CA MET A 194 2.60 -7.88 5.39
C MET A 194 3.25 -6.51 5.64
N ARG A 195 3.77 -5.85 4.60
CA ARG A 195 4.27 -4.48 4.75
C ARG A 195 3.11 -3.52 4.90
N ARG A 196 3.34 -2.53 5.75
CA ARG A 196 2.48 -1.35 5.89
C ARG A 196 2.45 -0.51 4.62
N GLY A 197 1.45 0.34 4.49
CA GLY A 197 1.46 1.37 3.45
C GLY A 197 2.66 2.32 3.62
N THR A 198 3.24 2.81 2.51
CA THR A 198 4.39 3.72 2.51
C THR A 198 4.19 4.99 3.34
N MET A 199 2.94 5.45 3.42
CA MET A 199 2.50 6.65 4.15
C MET A 199 2.08 6.39 5.59
N GLU A 200 2.11 5.13 6.07
CA GLU A 200 1.90 4.87 7.48
C GLU A 200 3.04 5.46 8.31
N ARG A 201 2.68 6.18 9.38
CA ARG A 201 3.61 6.89 10.27
C ARG A 201 4.12 6.01 11.41
N HIS A 202 4.15 4.70 11.18
CA HIS A 202 4.61 3.70 12.13
C HIS A 202 5.78 2.92 11.55
N PRO A 203 6.86 2.71 12.33
CA PRO A 203 7.11 3.19 13.70
C PRO A 203 7.52 4.69 13.75
N TRP A 204 7.89 5.20 14.93
CA TRP A 204 8.13 6.64 15.18
C TRP A 204 9.10 7.33 14.21
N TRP A 205 10.13 6.63 13.70
CA TRP A 205 11.05 7.20 12.73
C TRP A 205 10.37 7.54 11.40
N ALA A 206 9.31 6.81 11.02
CA ALA A 206 8.50 7.13 9.85
C ALA A 206 7.74 8.45 10.05
N ALA A 207 7.23 8.68 11.26
CA ALA A 207 6.61 9.95 11.62
C ALA A 207 7.60 11.12 11.57
N LEU A 208 8.85 10.91 12.03
CA LEU A 208 9.89 11.95 11.95
C LEU A 208 10.27 12.27 10.51
N GLN A 209 10.43 11.27 9.64
CA GLN A 209 10.70 11.51 8.23
C GLN A 209 9.59 12.33 7.58
N TRP A 210 8.33 12.00 7.89
CA TRP A 210 7.17 12.75 7.40
C TRP A 210 7.14 14.19 7.92
N TRP A 211 7.11 14.40 9.24
CA TRP A 211 6.98 15.74 9.80
C TRP A 211 8.21 16.61 9.55
N GLY A 212 9.40 16.01 9.59
CA GLY A 212 10.65 16.70 9.27
C GLY A 212 10.70 17.16 7.81
N SER A 213 10.23 16.34 6.87
CA SER A 213 10.15 16.75 5.45
C SER A 213 9.06 17.79 5.20
N VAL A 214 7.91 17.72 5.89
CA VAL A 214 6.88 18.77 5.83
C VAL A 214 7.44 20.11 6.32
N LEU A 215 8.11 20.12 7.48
CA LEU A 215 8.71 21.34 8.01
C LEU A 215 9.81 21.88 7.08
N GLY A 216 10.70 20.99 6.61
CA GLY A 216 11.78 21.37 5.69
C GLY A 216 11.27 21.95 4.38
N GLY A 217 10.26 21.32 3.77
CA GLY A 217 9.61 21.81 2.55
C GLY A 217 8.96 23.17 2.75
N GLY A 218 8.25 23.35 3.87
CA GLY A 218 7.60 24.62 4.21
C GLY A 218 8.59 25.77 4.38
N LEU A 219 9.64 25.56 5.19
CA LEU A 219 10.68 26.58 5.41
C LEU A 219 11.45 26.92 4.14
N ALA A 220 11.80 25.91 3.34
CA ALA A 220 12.48 26.12 2.06
C ALA A 220 11.64 26.93 1.07
N SER A 221 10.33 26.64 0.97
CA SER A 221 9.43 27.37 0.10
C SER A 221 9.18 28.80 0.57
N VAL A 222 9.06 29.03 1.88
CA VAL A 222 8.97 30.41 2.42
C VAL A 222 10.22 31.20 2.08
N ALA A 223 11.40 30.65 2.33
CA ALA A 223 12.67 31.31 2.04
C ALA A 223 12.83 31.59 0.53
N LEU A 224 12.44 30.64 -0.33
CA LEU A 224 12.52 30.79 -1.79
C LEU A 224 11.59 31.91 -2.29
N VAL A 225 10.34 31.94 -1.81
CA VAL A 225 9.37 32.97 -2.21
C VAL A 225 9.82 34.36 -1.75
N LEU A 226 10.27 34.49 -0.50
CA LEU A 226 10.78 35.75 0.03
C LEU A 226 12.05 36.22 -0.71
N LEU A 227 12.93 35.31 -1.12
CA LEU A 227 14.13 35.67 -1.87
C LEU A 227 13.83 36.20 -3.29
N LEU A 228 12.77 35.67 -3.92
CA LEU A 228 12.41 36.00 -5.30
C LEU A 228 11.44 37.18 -5.42
N ALA A 229 10.60 37.39 -4.42
CA ALA A 229 9.51 38.34 -4.45
C ALA A 229 9.42 39.26 -3.21
N GLY A 230 10.31 39.13 -2.23
CA GLY A 230 10.49 40.10 -1.16
C GLY A 230 11.43 41.24 -1.54
#